data_AF-A0A355W7P7-F1
#
_entry.id   AF-A0A355W7P7-F1
#
_cell.length_a   1.000
_cell.length_b   1.000
_cell.length_c   1.000
_cell.angle_alpha   90.00
_cell.angle_beta   90.00
_cell.angle_gamma   90.00
#
_symmetry.space_group_name_H-M   'P 1'
#
loop_
_entity.id
_entity.type
_entity.pdbx_description
1 polymer ?
#
loop_
_entity_poly.entity_id
_entity_poly.type
_entity_poly.pdbx_seq_one_letter_code
_entity_poly.pdbx_strand_id
1 'polypeptide(L)'
;MDENGQRIRVAWEGFKPTPEPAKPQETPTEPIKHEDPEPINKHEDPKPKLINAFSCFWLKRNILVKMIDGSEIRGRLDRFARYELMFTVEGNKQVIVFKSNICTMTKEADTLNDPL
;
A
#
# COMPACT_ATOMS: atom_id res chain seq x y z
N MET A 1 4.05 37.16 12.99
CA MET A 1 4.23 38.39 13.79
C MET A 1 4.49 39.47 12.79
N ASP A 2 3.52 40.33 12.58
CA ASP A 2 3.68 41.60 11.89
C ASP A 2 4.11 42.69 12.87
N GLU A 3 4.61 43.77 12.29
CA GLU A 3 5.41 44.87 12.85
C GLU A 3 4.74 45.74 13.94
N ASN A 4 3.51 45.42 14.35
CA ASN A 4 2.82 46.08 15.48
C ASN A 4 2.63 45.19 16.72
N GLY A 5 3.27 44.02 16.79
CA GLY A 5 3.28 43.19 18.01
C GLY A 5 1.89 42.74 18.49
N GLN A 6 0.87 42.82 17.63
CA GLN A 6 -0.51 42.57 17.98
C GLN A 6 -0.88 41.12 17.65
N ARG A 7 -1.14 40.32 18.68
CA ARG A 7 -1.62 38.94 18.53
C ARG A 7 -2.99 38.95 17.87
N ILE A 8 -3.06 38.59 16.59
CA ILE A 8 -4.32 38.31 15.90
C ILE A 8 -4.99 37.12 16.59
N ARG A 9 -6.05 37.38 17.35
CA ARG A 9 -6.98 36.36 17.86
C ARG A 9 -8.02 36.11 16.78
N VAL A 10 -7.88 35.03 16.02
CA VAL A 10 -8.97 34.52 15.19
C VAL A 10 -9.99 33.83 16.09
N ALA A 11 -11.19 34.42 16.14
CA ALA A 11 -12.35 33.89 16.83
C ALA A 11 -12.85 32.63 16.11
N TRP A 12 -12.85 31.49 16.82
CA TRP A 12 -13.53 30.28 16.37
C TRP A 12 -14.98 30.33 16.86
N GLU A 13 -15.83 31.11 16.18
CA GLU A 13 -17.28 31.00 16.35
C GLU A 13 -17.78 29.87 15.43
N GLY A 14 -18.22 28.76 16.03
CA GLY A 14 -18.88 27.69 15.26
C GLY A 14 -18.95 26.29 15.87
N PHE A 15 -18.26 26.00 16.99
CA PHE A 15 -18.33 24.67 17.60
C PHE A 15 -19.38 24.62 18.71
N LYS A 16 -20.54 24.04 18.41
CA LYS A 16 -21.51 23.64 19.45
C LYS A 16 -20.93 22.43 20.20
N PRO A 17 -20.81 22.44 21.54
CA PRO A 17 -20.40 21.24 22.27
C PRO A 17 -21.49 20.17 22.15
N THR A 18 -21.10 19.00 21.63
CA THR A 18 -21.89 17.77 21.63
C THR A 18 -22.21 17.36 23.08
N PRO A 19 -23.44 16.89 23.40
CA PRO A 19 -23.76 16.44 24.76
C PRO A 19 -22.84 15.29 25.20
N GLU A 20 -22.37 15.37 26.45
CA GLU A 20 -21.55 14.36 27.13
C GLU A 20 -22.12 12.94 26.98
N PRO A 21 -21.29 11.92 26.72
CA PRO A 21 -21.73 10.53 26.85
C PRO A 21 -22.05 10.24 28.32
N ALA A 22 -23.24 9.68 28.55
CA ALA A 22 -23.73 9.28 29.86
C ALA A 22 -22.71 8.41 30.62
N LYS A 23 -22.55 8.68 31.92
CA LYS A 23 -21.76 7.87 32.86
C LYS A 23 -22.16 6.39 32.76
N PRO A 24 -21.21 5.44 32.66
CA PRO A 24 -21.53 4.02 32.79
C PRO A 24 -22.13 3.74 34.16
N GLN A 25 -23.33 3.16 34.19
CA GLN A 25 -23.92 2.60 35.40
C GLN A 25 -23.08 1.39 35.85
N GLU A 26 -22.68 1.38 37.11
CA GLU A 26 -21.98 0.27 37.76
C GLU A 26 -22.95 -0.92 37.89
N THR A 27 -22.77 -1.94 37.06
CA THR A 27 -23.42 -3.25 37.25
C THR A 27 -22.71 -4.03 38.38
N PRO A 28 -23.44 -4.73 39.26
CA PRO A 28 -22.86 -5.47 40.38
C PRO A 28 -21.89 -6.56 39.92
N THR A 29 -20.70 -6.58 40.51
CA THR A 29 -19.65 -7.58 40.28
C THR A 29 -20.06 -8.94 40.83
N GLU A 30 -20.35 -9.89 39.95
CA GLU A 30 -20.25 -11.32 40.30
C GLU A 30 -18.77 -11.72 40.35
N PRO A 31 -18.33 -12.55 41.32
CA PRO A 31 -16.93 -12.96 41.43
C PRO A 31 -16.55 -13.88 40.25
N ILE A 32 -15.78 -13.33 39.31
CA ILE A 32 -15.18 -14.07 38.20
C ILE A 32 -14.15 -15.05 38.79
N LYS A 33 -14.46 -16.34 38.72
CA LYS A 33 -13.48 -17.41 38.98
C LYS A 33 -12.38 -17.29 37.92
N HIS A 34 -11.14 -17.11 38.37
CA HIS A 34 -9.96 -17.20 37.53
C HIS A 34 -9.81 -18.65 37.05
N GLU A 35 -10.17 -18.92 35.79
CA GLU A 35 -9.65 -20.07 35.04
C GLU A 35 -8.48 -19.57 34.19
N ASP A 36 -7.34 -20.24 34.34
CA ASP A 36 -6.09 -19.95 33.64
C ASP A 36 -6.32 -19.88 32.11
N PRO A 37 -5.89 -18.81 31.42
CA PRO A 37 -5.95 -18.80 29.96
C PRO A 37 -4.85 -19.71 29.40
N GLU A 38 -5.24 -20.82 28.79
CA GLU A 38 -4.37 -21.61 27.93
C GLU A 38 -3.77 -20.72 26.81
N PRO A 39 -2.46 -20.83 26.51
CA PRO A 39 -1.85 -20.05 25.44
C PRO A 39 -2.27 -20.61 24.09
N ILE A 40 -3.32 -20.04 23.48
CA ILE A 40 -3.72 -20.38 22.12
C ILE A 40 -2.73 -19.75 21.12
N ASN A 41 -1.61 -20.42 20.93
CA ASN A 41 -0.59 -20.09 19.95
C ASN A 41 -1.08 -20.51 18.54
N LYS A 42 -2.00 -19.74 17.95
CA LYS A 42 -2.40 -19.93 16.55
C LYS A 42 -1.35 -19.29 15.64
N HIS A 43 -0.28 -20.02 15.40
CA HIS A 43 0.61 -19.77 14.28
C HIS A 43 -0.15 -20.18 13.01
N GLU A 44 -1.07 -19.34 12.53
CA GLU A 44 -1.70 -19.55 11.22
C GLU A 44 -0.62 -19.37 10.15
N ASP A 45 -0.15 -20.48 9.60
CA ASP A 45 0.69 -20.47 8.41
C ASP A 45 0.01 -19.62 7.32
N PRO A 46 0.69 -18.62 6.73
CA PRO A 46 0.11 -17.82 5.68
C PRO A 46 -0.16 -18.74 4.48
N LYS A 47 -1.44 -19.03 4.23
CA LYS A 47 -1.91 -19.79 3.05
C LYS A 47 -1.15 -19.30 1.81
N PRO A 48 -0.52 -20.20 1.04
CA PRO A 48 0.23 -19.82 -0.15
C PRO A 48 -0.75 -19.15 -1.12
N LYS A 49 -0.58 -17.84 -1.31
CA LYS A 49 -1.37 -17.06 -2.28
C LYS A 49 -1.12 -17.69 -3.65
N LEU A 50 -2.15 -18.25 -4.27
CA LEU A 50 -2.11 -18.80 -5.62
C LEU A 50 -1.43 -17.80 -6.55
N ILE A 51 -0.18 -18.09 -6.92
CA ILE A 51 0.56 -17.29 -7.88
C ILE A 51 -0.03 -17.68 -9.24
N ASN A 52 -0.86 -16.82 -9.82
CA ASN A 52 -1.42 -17.03 -11.14
C ASN A 52 -0.26 -17.22 -12.14
N ALA A 53 -0.29 -18.26 -12.98
CA ALA A 53 0.76 -18.59 -13.94
C ALA A 53 1.16 -17.38 -14.82
N PHE A 54 0.21 -16.48 -15.11
CA PHE A 54 0.47 -15.23 -15.82
C PHE A 54 1.44 -14.31 -15.07
N SER A 55 1.31 -14.20 -13.74
CA SER A 55 2.22 -13.37 -12.93
C SER A 55 3.64 -13.93 -12.88
N CYS A 56 3.79 -15.26 -12.85
CA CYS A 56 5.10 -15.92 -12.96
C CYS A 56 5.79 -15.62 -14.29
N PHE A 57 5.03 -15.47 -15.37
CA PHE A 57 5.61 -15.17 -16.68
C PHE A 57 6.30 -13.80 -16.73
N TRP A 58 5.86 -12.81 -15.96
CA TRP A 58 6.47 -11.47 -16.04
C TRP A 58 7.59 -11.24 -15.03
N LEU A 59 7.60 -11.98 -13.92
CA LEU A 59 8.58 -11.82 -12.87
C LEU A 59 10.01 -12.04 -13.37
N LYS A 60 10.92 -11.19 -12.88
CA LYS A 60 12.36 -11.17 -13.18
C LYS A 60 12.72 -10.93 -14.65
N ARG A 61 11.77 -10.51 -15.48
CA ARG A 61 12.03 -10.15 -16.88
C ARG A 61 12.17 -8.64 -17.04
N ASN A 62 12.99 -8.24 -18.02
CA ASN A 62 13.02 -6.86 -18.50
C ASN A 62 11.79 -6.61 -19.37
N ILE A 63 11.03 -5.59 -19.00
CA ILE A 63 9.77 -5.24 -19.65
C ILE A 63 9.70 -3.75 -19.91
N LEU A 64 9.01 -3.42 -21.00
CA LEU A 64 8.57 -2.08 -21.33
C LEU A 64 7.10 -1.96 -20.93
N VAL A 65 6.79 -0.93 -20.15
CA VAL A 65 5.44 -0.60 -19.74
C VAL A 65 5.06 0.74 -20.33
N LYS A 66 3.98 0.77 -21.09
CA LYS A 66 3.40 2.01 -21.61
C LYS A 66 2.24 2.43 -20.71
N MET A 67 2.32 3.63 -20.18
CA MET A 67 1.34 4.21 -19.29
C MET A 67 0.20 4.87 -20.08
N ILE A 68 -0.94 5.11 -19.43
CA ILE A 68 -2.10 5.79 -20.03
C ILE A 68 -1.82 7.25 -20.42
N ASP A 69 -0.87 7.91 -19.75
CA ASP A 69 -0.42 9.27 -20.06
C ASP A 69 0.56 9.31 -21.24
N GLY A 70 0.91 8.15 -21.81
CA GLY A 70 1.86 8.00 -22.89
C GLY A 70 3.32 7.84 -22.44
N SER A 71 3.62 7.98 -21.14
CA SER A 71 4.97 7.74 -20.63
C SER A 71 5.36 6.26 -20.70
N GLU A 72 6.67 6.00 -20.72
CA GLU A 72 7.23 4.64 -20.80
C GLU A 72 8.15 4.36 -19.62
N ILE A 73 8.02 3.17 -19.04
CA ILE A 73 8.91 2.68 -17.98
C ILE A 73 9.60 1.42 -18.50
N ARG A 74 10.93 1.43 -18.48
CA ARG A 74 11.77 0.26 -18.79
C ARG A 74 12.45 -0.22 -17.53
N GLY A 75 12.34 -1.51 -17.27
CA GLY A 75 12.99 -2.10 -16.10
C GLY A 75 12.68 -3.56 -15.90
N ARG A 76 13.33 -4.13 -14.89
CA ARG A 76 13.09 -5.51 -14.47
C ARG A 76 11.91 -5.56 -13.51
N LEU A 77 10.93 -6.41 -13.79
CA LEU A 77 9.81 -6.61 -12.86
C LEU A 77 10.23 -7.49 -11.68
N ASP A 78 10.21 -6.97 -10.46
CA ASP A 78 10.59 -7.74 -9.26
C ASP A 78 9.38 -8.30 -8.50
N ARG A 79 8.25 -7.57 -8.49
CA ARG A 79 7.02 -8.01 -7.80
C ARG A 79 5.79 -7.77 -8.65
N PHE A 80 4.91 -8.75 -8.65
CA PHE A 80 3.60 -8.70 -9.29
C PHE A 80 2.53 -8.91 -8.21
N ALA A 81 1.93 -7.82 -7.72
CA ALA A 81 0.85 -7.88 -6.74
C ALA A 81 -0.51 -7.82 -7.45
N ARG A 82 -1.61 -7.79 -6.68
CA ARG A 82 -2.97 -7.74 -7.25
C ARG A 82 -3.19 -6.45 -8.06
N TYR A 83 -2.82 -5.29 -7.51
CA TYR A 83 -3.12 -3.97 -8.08
C TYR A 83 -1.90 -3.18 -8.54
N GLU A 84 -0.72 -3.57 -8.07
CA GLU A 84 0.53 -2.84 -8.29
C GLU A 84 1.61 -3.79 -8.82
N LEU A 85 2.57 -3.18 -9.50
CA LEU A 85 3.77 -3.80 -10.03
C LEU A 85 4.98 -3.04 -9.50
N MET A 86 6.04 -3.75 -9.15
CA MET A 86 7.29 -3.15 -8.68
C MET A 86 8.41 -3.46 -9.65
N PHE A 87 9.09 -2.41 -10.10
CA PHE A 87 10.15 -2.46 -11.09
C PHE A 87 11.45 -1.98 -10.49
N THR A 88 12.56 -2.62 -10.85
CA THR A 88 13.88 -2.02 -10.76
C THR A 88 14.21 -1.39 -12.11
N VAL A 89 14.39 -0.07 -12.11
CA VAL A 89 14.81 0.72 -13.28
C VAL A 89 16.31 1.05 -13.19
N GLU A 90 16.84 1.78 -14.18
CA GLU A 90 18.25 2.20 -14.21
C GLU A 90 18.70 2.88 -12.89
N GLY A 91 19.92 2.54 -12.47
CA GLY A 91 20.48 3.03 -11.21
C GLY A 91 19.89 2.37 -9.96
N ASN A 92 19.35 1.14 -10.07
CA ASN A 92 18.77 0.37 -8.95
C ASN A 92 17.61 1.07 -8.23
N LYS A 93 16.95 2.01 -8.89
CA LYS A 93 15.77 2.68 -8.32
C LYS A 93 14.58 1.74 -8.41
N GLN A 94 13.81 1.65 -7.33
CA GLN A 94 12.55 0.92 -7.32
C GLN A 94 11.39 1.86 -7.61
N VAL A 95 10.53 1.46 -8.54
CA VAL A 95 9.33 2.19 -8.93
C VAL A 95 8.13 1.29 -8.75
N ILE A 96 7.08 1.82 -8.11
CA ILE A 96 5.79 1.14 -7.99
C ILE A 96 4.83 1.77 -8.99
N VAL A 97 4.16 0.92 -9.77
CA VAL A 97 3.19 1.34 -10.79
C VAL A 97 1.86 0.64 -10.53
N PHE A 98 0.78 1.42 -10.50
CA PHE A 98 -0.57 0.88 -10.41
C PHE A 98 -1.05 0.37 -11.77
N LYS A 99 -1.61 -0.84 -11.79
CA LYS A 99 -2.11 -1.47 -13.02
C LYS A 99 -3.21 -0.68 -13.71
N SER A 100 -3.97 0.13 -12.96
CA SER A 100 -4.99 1.04 -13.52
C SER A 100 -4.41 2.08 -14.48
N ASN A 101 -3.12 2.39 -14.33
CA ASN A 101 -2.45 3.41 -15.13
C ASN A 101 -1.61 2.79 -16.27
N ILE A 102 -1.63 1.47 -16.41
CA ILE A 102 -0.89 0.76 -17.45
C ILE A 102 -1.81 0.57 -18.65
N CYS A 103 -1.35 1.01 -19.82
CA CYS A 103 -2.00 0.75 -21.09
C CYS A 103 -1.58 -0.62 -21.64
N THR A 104 -0.27 -0.85 -21.78
CA THR A 104 0.28 -2.11 -22.30
C THR A 104 1.59 -2.50 -21.63
N MET A 105 1.90 -3.80 -21.68
CA MET A 105 3.10 -4.40 -21.12
C MET A 105 3.72 -5.33 -22.16
N THR A 106 4.98 -5.11 -22.52
CA THR A 106 5.69 -5.92 -23.53
C THR A 106 7.03 -6.39 -22.98
N LYS A 107 7.46 -7.58 -23.42
CA LYS A 107 8.83 -8.03 -23.15
C LYS A 107 9.77 -7.15 -23.96
N GLU A 108 10.81 -6.62 -23.32
CA GLU A 108 11.88 -5.97 -24.06
C GLU A 108 12.60 -7.04 -24.89
N ALA A 109 12.59 -6.89 -26.21
CA ALA A 109 13.35 -7.78 -27.07
C ALA A 109 14.82 -7.50 -26.82
N ASP A 110 15.58 -8.52 -26.43
CA ASP A 110 17.04 -8.44 -26.39
C ASP A 110 17.50 -8.22 -27.85
N THR A 111 17.67 -6.97 -28.27
CA THR A 111 18.23 -6.62 -29.58
C THR A 111 19.73 -6.89 -29.55
N LEU A 112 20.11 -8.15 -29.42
CA LEU A 112 21.48 -8.63 -29.54
C LEU A 112 21.50 -9.76 -30.58
N ASN A 113 21.98 -9.41 -31.78
CA ASN A 113 22.32 -10.28 -32.91
C ASN A 113 21.17 -10.68 -33.86
N ASP A 114 20.88 -9.81 -34.83
CA ASP A 114 20.60 -10.25 -36.19
C ASP A 114 21.65 -9.58 -37.10
N PRO A 115 22.80 -10.25 -37.38
CA PRO A 115 23.69 -9.78 -38.43
C PRO A 115 23.04 -10.04 -39.79
N LEU A 116 22.83 -8.96 -40.55
CA LEU A 116 22.49 -8.96 -41.98
C LEU A 116 23.49 -9.78 -42.81
#